data_AF-A0A1H4LKK4-F1
#
_entry.id   AF-A0A1H4LKK4-F1
#
_cell.length_a   1.000
_cell.length_b   1.000
_cell.length_c   1.000
_cell.angle_alpha   90.00
_cell.angle_beta   90.00
_cell.angle_gamma   90.00
#
_symmetry.space_group_name_H-M   'P 1'
#
loop_
_entity.id
_entity.type
_entity.pdbx_description
1 polymer ?
#
loop_
_entity_poly.entity_id
_entity_poly.type
_entity_poly.pdbx_seq_one_letter_code
_entity_poly.pdbx_strand_id
1 'polypeptide(L)'
;MPHFSRAALLGLLLSSLAAQAAQKQEQDQDQHIYYSMVPGQFMLIGKQPDGGPTYSGTAVIRYENQALTLVKTINGQTTSAIGKVERANIAQADVLRFSEPGQSATCLVRGDLDNYSRLSCYWTRDGVDHREPGLEAYFPTETWPGHQD
;
A
#
# COMPACT_ATOMS: atom_id res chain seq x y z
N MET A 1 -59.08 12.99 -21.38
CA MET A 1 -58.12 12.05 -20.76
C MET A 1 -56.92 11.94 -21.69
N PRO A 2 -55.73 12.50 -21.37
CA PRO A 2 -54.59 12.35 -22.24
C PRO A 2 -53.88 11.02 -21.94
N HIS A 3 -53.71 10.21 -22.99
CA HIS A 3 -52.89 9.00 -22.97
C HIS A 3 -51.41 9.40 -22.97
N PHE A 4 -50.77 9.34 -21.80
CA PHE A 4 -49.30 9.42 -21.73
C PHE A 4 -48.71 8.15 -22.36
N SER A 5 -47.98 8.34 -23.45
CA SER A 5 -47.31 7.29 -24.21
C SER A 5 -46.25 6.61 -23.35
N ARG A 6 -46.43 5.32 -23.06
CA ARG A 6 -45.53 4.47 -22.25
C ARG A 6 -44.09 4.41 -22.76
N ALA A 7 -43.83 4.84 -24.00
CA ALA A 7 -42.51 4.84 -24.61
C ALA A 7 -41.53 5.87 -24.01
N ALA A 8 -42.02 6.99 -23.47
CA ALA A 8 -41.15 8.03 -22.92
C ALA A 8 -40.50 7.64 -21.57
N LEU A 9 -41.16 6.75 -20.81
CA LEU A 9 -40.67 6.27 -19.52
C LEU A 9 -39.53 5.24 -19.64
N LEU A 10 -39.46 4.49 -20.74
CA LEU A 10 -38.36 3.54 -20.96
C LEU A 10 -37.03 4.25 -21.31
N GLY A 11 -37.09 5.35 -22.06
CA GLY A 11 -35.88 6.11 -22.45
C GLY A 11 -35.16 6.77 -21.26
N LEU A 12 -35.91 7.22 -20.26
CA LEU A 12 -35.37 7.82 -19.03
C LEU A 12 -34.74 6.80 -18.07
N LEU A 13 -35.16 5.54 -18.12
CA LEU A 13 -34.56 4.47 -17.32
C LEU A 13 -33.26 3.94 -17.93
N LEU A 14 -33.10 3.98 -19.26
CA LEU A 14 -31.88 3.53 -19.93
C LEU A 14 -30.71 4.53 -19.77
N SER A 15 -30.99 5.83 -19.66
CA SER A 15 -29.96 6.86 -19.45
C SER A 15 -29.41 6.90 -18.01
N SER A 16 -30.22 6.51 -17.01
CA SER A 16 -29.78 6.48 -15.61
C SER A 16 -28.84 5.30 -15.31
N LEU A 17 -29.03 4.16 -15.97
CA LEU A 17 -28.12 3.00 -15.89
C LEU A 17 -26.77 3.25 -16.56
N ALA A 18 -26.74 3.97 -17.70
CA ALA A 18 -25.50 4.33 -18.37
C ALA A 18 -24.65 5.34 -17.56
N ALA A 19 -25.30 6.30 -16.89
CA ALA A 19 -24.62 7.25 -16.00
C ALA A 19 -24.00 6.56 -14.78
N GLN A 20 -24.68 5.56 -14.20
CA GLN A 20 -24.16 4.78 -13.06
C GLN A 20 -22.99 3.87 -13.46
N ALA A 21 -22.99 3.32 -14.68
CA ALA A 21 -21.88 2.53 -15.20
C ALA A 21 -20.63 3.40 -15.47
N ALA A 22 -20.82 4.61 -16.02
CA ALA A 22 -19.74 5.56 -16.25
C ALA A 22 -19.11 6.06 -14.93
N GLN A 23 -19.91 6.36 -13.90
CA GLN A 23 -19.40 6.77 -12.59
C GLN A 23 -18.60 5.67 -11.88
N LYS A 24 -18.95 4.39 -12.08
CA LYS A 24 -18.18 3.26 -11.52
C LYS A 24 -16.85 3.04 -12.26
N GLN A 25 -16.77 3.41 -13.54
CA GLN A 25 -15.54 3.32 -14.34
C GLN A 25 -14.58 4.49 -14.09
N GLU A 26 -15.08 5.67 -13.74
CA GLU A 26 -14.26 6.84 -13.40
C GLU A 26 -13.57 6.72 -12.03
N GLN A 27 -14.08 5.86 -11.14
CA GLN A 27 -13.49 5.63 -9.82
C GLN A 27 -12.19 4.79 -9.86
N ASP A 28 -11.83 4.26 -11.04
CA ASP A 28 -10.59 3.51 -11.29
C ASP A 28 -9.48 4.41 -11.89
N GLN A 29 -9.78 5.68 -12.19
CA GLN A 29 -8.82 6.65 -12.72
C GLN A 29 -8.38 7.64 -11.64
N ASP A 30 -7.49 7.16 -10.77
CA ASP A 30 -6.33 7.87 -10.19
C ASP A 30 -5.81 7.07 -8.99
N GLN A 31 -5.44 5.81 -9.25
CA GLN A 31 -4.77 5.00 -8.24
C GLN A 31 -3.43 5.66 -7.88
N HIS A 32 -3.22 5.91 -6.58
CA HIS A 32 -2.03 6.61 -6.09
C HIS A 32 -0.72 5.96 -6.58
N ILE A 33 0.26 6.76 -6.99
CA ILE A 33 1.52 6.30 -7.62
C ILE A 33 2.29 5.25 -6.81
N TYR A 34 2.14 5.22 -5.49
CA TYR A 34 2.77 4.19 -4.65
C TYR A 34 2.33 2.78 -5.04
N TYR A 35 1.11 2.58 -5.52
CA TYR A 35 0.65 1.25 -5.89
C TYR A 35 1.35 0.69 -7.13
N SER A 36 1.93 1.53 -7.99
CA SER A 36 2.78 1.09 -9.11
C SER A 36 4.27 1.14 -8.79
N MET A 37 4.69 2.04 -7.89
CA MET A 37 6.11 2.28 -7.58
C MET A 37 6.67 1.36 -6.48
N VAL A 38 5.82 0.89 -5.56
CA VAL A 38 6.23 0.13 -4.37
C VAL A 38 6.36 -1.39 -4.59
N PRO A 39 5.56 -2.06 -5.44
CA PRO A 39 5.73 -3.49 -5.65
C PRO A 39 7.14 -3.88 -6.10
N GLY A 40 7.63 -5.00 -5.59
CA GLY A 40 8.97 -5.50 -5.94
C GLY A 40 9.61 -6.39 -4.87
N GLN A 41 10.88 -6.71 -5.07
CA GLN A 41 11.71 -7.49 -4.16
C GLN A 41 12.71 -6.62 -3.40
N PHE A 42 12.91 -6.93 -2.12
CA PHE A 42 13.69 -6.10 -1.21
C PHE A 42 14.60 -6.91 -0.30
N MET A 43 15.78 -6.36 -0.03
CA MET A 43 16.50 -6.62 1.21
C MET A 43 16.01 -5.64 2.27
N LEU A 44 15.86 -6.11 3.51
CA LEU A 44 15.47 -5.26 4.62
C LEU A 44 16.45 -5.37 5.78
N ILE A 45 16.66 -4.24 6.45
CA ILE A 45 17.30 -4.16 7.76
C ILE A 45 16.37 -3.44 8.72
N GLY A 46 16.39 -3.84 9.98
CA GLY A 46 15.53 -3.23 10.98
C GLY A 46 16.03 -3.34 12.41
N LYS A 47 15.27 -2.71 13.30
CA LYS A 47 15.47 -2.70 14.75
C LYS A 47 14.10 -2.77 15.41
N GLN A 48 13.95 -3.63 16.42
CA GLN A 48 12.73 -3.70 17.20
C GLN A 48 12.51 -2.41 18.04
N PRO A 49 11.26 -2.09 18.42
CA PRO A 49 10.96 -0.94 19.29
C PRO A 49 11.74 -0.97 20.62
N ASP A 50 11.83 0.18 21.27
CA ASP A 50 12.35 0.35 22.65
C ASP A 50 13.75 -0.22 22.89
N GLY A 51 14.65 -0.05 21.92
CA GLY A 51 16.04 -0.53 22.05
C GLY A 51 16.21 -2.03 21.83
N GLY A 52 15.19 -2.72 21.30
CA GLY A 52 15.28 -4.13 20.96
C GLY A 52 16.31 -4.46 19.87
N PRO A 53 16.53 -5.75 19.59
CA PRO A 53 17.57 -6.21 18.68
C PRO A 53 17.38 -5.71 17.25
N THR A 54 18.51 -5.57 16.55
CA THR A 54 18.55 -5.38 15.11
C THR A 54 18.35 -6.71 14.38
N TYR A 55 17.82 -6.65 13.17
CA TYR A 55 17.59 -7.80 12.32
C TYR A 55 17.76 -7.44 10.84
N SER A 56 17.90 -8.46 10.01
CA SER A 56 17.91 -8.34 8.55
C SER A 56 17.16 -9.51 7.92
N GLY A 57 16.73 -9.33 6.68
CA GLY A 57 15.97 -10.34 5.96
C GLY A 57 15.63 -9.90 4.55
N THR A 58 14.64 -10.56 3.96
CA THR A 58 14.10 -10.22 2.65
C THR A 58 12.63 -9.87 2.77
N ALA A 59 12.12 -9.11 1.80
CA ALA A 59 10.71 -8.83 1.66
C ALA A 59 10.29 -8.83 0.20
N VAL A 60 9.01 -9.14 -0.02
CA VAL A 60 8.34 -8.96 -1.31
C VAL A 60 7.10 -8.13 -1.07
N ILE A 61 6.87 -7.12 -1.91
CA ILE A 61 5.64 -6.32 -1.89
C ILE A 61 4.82 -6.59 -3.15
N ARG A 62 3.64 -7.17 -2.92
CA ARG A 62 2.50 -7.44 -3.81
C ARG A 62 1.66 -6.21 -4.10
N TYR A 63 1.14 -5.97 -5.31
CA TYR A 63 -0.14 -5.22 -5.46
C TYR A 63 -1.21 -6.17 -5.94
N GLU A 64 -2.16 -6.50 -5.06
CA GLU A 64 -3.19 -7.51 -5.29
C GLU A 64 -4.47 -7.11 -4.56
N ASN A 65 -5.64 -7.39 -5.13
CA ASN A 65 -6.94 -7.10 -4.50
C ASN A 65 -7.09 -5.65 -4.00
N GLN A 66 -6.58 -4.70 -4.79
CA GLN A 66 -6.62 -3.26 -4.49
C GLN A 66 -5.82 -2.82 -3.25
N ALA A 67 -4.89 -3.64 -2.78
CA ALA A 67 -4.01 -3.31 -1.66
C ALA A 67 -2.57 -3.77 -1.93
N LEU A 68 -1.63 -3.19 -1.19
CA LEU A 68 -0.28 -3.74 -1.15
C LEU A 68 -0.24 -4.89 -0.16
N THR A 69 0.51 -5.95 -0.46
CA THR A 69 0.77 -7.05 0.49
C THR A 69 2.26 -7.15 0.71
N LEU A 70 2.71 -6.81 1.91
CA LEU A 70 4.09 -6.97 2.34
C LEU A 70 4.26 -8.35 2.94
N VAL A 71 5.21 -9.13 2.43
CA VAL A 71 5.63 -10.41 3.01
C VAL A 71 7.10 -10.29 3.38
N LYS A 72 7.44 -10.50 4.66
CA LYS A 72 8.81 -10.43 5.18
C LYS A 72 9.29 -11.83 5.55
N THR A 73 10.55 -12.15 5.28
CA THR A 73 11.22 -13.35 5.81
C THR A 73 12.44 -12.94 6.62
N ILE A 74 12.39 -13.17 7.93
CA ILE A 74 13.44 -12.81 8.89
C ILE A 74 13.74 -14.06 9.72
N ASN A 75 15.01 -14.47 9.77
CA ASN A 75 15.44 -15.69 10.48
C ASN A 75 14.62 -16.94 10.11
N GLY A 76 14.25 -17.08 8.83
CA GLY A 76 13.43 -18.19 8.32
C GLY A 76 11.94 -18.15 8.68
N GLN A 77 11.49 -17.14 9.44
CA GLN A 77 10.08 -16.93 9.73
C GLN A 77 9.48 -15.92 8.75
N THR A 78 8.29 -16.23 8.25
CA THR A 78 7.56 -15.36 7.32
C THR A 78 6.39 -14.69 8.01
N THR A 79 6.27 -13.37 7.86
CA THR A 79 5.11 -12.58 8.31
C THR A 79 4.53 -11.77 7.17
N SER A 80 3.28 -11.30 7.33
CA SER A 80 2.56 -10.57 6.29
C SER A 80 1.76 -9.40 6.84
N ALA A 81 1.83 -8.26 6.16
CA ALA A 81 1.07 -7.05 6.47
C ALA A 81 0.37 -6.50 5.23
N ILE A 82 -0.80 -5.87 5.44
CA ILE A 82 -1.58 -5.24 4.38
C ILE A 82 -1.25 -3.75 4.32
N GLY A 83 -0.90 -3.28 3.13
CA GLY A 83 -0.50 -1.91 2.83
C GLY A 83 -1.59 -1.11 2.13
N LYS A 84 -1.83 0.10 2.61
CA LYS A 84 -2.73 1.09 1.97
C LYS A 84 -2.09 2.47 2.00
N VAL A 85 -2.37 3.24 0.95
CA VAL A 85 -2.05 4.67 0.95
C VAL A 85 -3.12 5.40 1.76
N GLU A 86 -2.68 6.18 2.74
CA GLU A 86 -3.54 6.96 3.62
C GLU A 86 -3.08 8.42 3.61
N ARG A 87 -4.03 9.34 3.78
CA ARG A 87 -3.73 10.76 3.98
C ARG A 87 -3.42 11.00 5.46
N ALA A 88 -2.20 11.41 5.78
CA ALA A 88 -1.86 11.79 7.14
C ALA A 88 -2.57 13.09 7.53
N ASN A 89 -3.21 13.10 8.71
CA ASN A 89 -3.91 14.28 9.24
C ASN A 89 -2.98 15.48 9.45
N ILE A 90 -1.74 15.20 9.87
CA ILE A 90 -0.69 16.19 10.05
C ILE A 90 0.10 16.27 8.73
N ALA A 91 0.28 17.49 8.21
CA ALA A 91 0.95 17.80 6.95
C ALA A 91 0.22 17.42 5.64
N GLN A 92 -0.97 16.80 5.70
CA GLN A 92 -1.76 16.41 4.51
C GLN A 92 -0.95 15.62 3.47
N ALA A 93 0.06 14.88 3.91
CA ALA A 93 0.91 14.08 3.05
C ALA A 93 0.31 12.68 2.88
N ASP A 94 0.45 12.10 1.69
CA ASP A 94 0.12 10.70 1.43
C ASP A 94 1.24 9.80 1.98
N VAL A 95 0.88 8.91 2.90
CA VAL A 95 1.77 7.94 3.55
C VAL A 95 1.36 6.53 3.18
N LEU A 96 2.32 5.63 3.12
CA LEU A 96 2.04 4.20 3.02
C LEU A 96 1.96 3.61 4.43
N ARG A 97 0.79 3.09 4.79
CA ARG A 97 0.59 2.36 6.05
C ARG A 97 0.55 0.86 5.78
N PHE A 98 1.39 0.09 6.45
CA PHE A 98 1.24 -1.36 6.56
C PHE A 98 0.65 -1.72 7.92
N SER A 99 -0.23 -2.72 7.96
CA SER A 99 -0.86 -3.17 9.19
C SER A 99 -0.95 -4.70 9.24
N GLU A 100 -0.69 -5.25 10.42
CA GLU A 100 -0.97 -6.65 10.79
C GLU A 100 -1.54 -6.67 12.23
N PRO A 101 -2.09 -7.80 12.72
CA PRO A 101 -2.72 -7.81 14.04
C PRO A 101 -1.79 -7.32 15.17
N GLY A 102 -2.17 -6.22 15.81
CA GLY A 102 -1.46 -5.66 16.97
C GLY A 102 -0.26 -4.76 16.64
N GLN A 103 0.04 -4.52 15.36
CA GLN A 103 1.08 -3.56 14.98
C GLN A 103 0.84 -2.94 13.60
N SER A 104 1.38 -1.73 13.43
CA SER A 104 1.36 -1.04 12.15
C SER A 104 2.67 -0.33 11.87
N ALA A 105 2.90 -0.04 10.60
CA ALA A 105 4.04 0.69 10.09
C ALA A 105 3.56 1.93 9.33
N THR A 106 4.22 3.06 9.53
CA THR A 106 4.09 4.22 8.64
C THR A 106 5.39 4.39 7.87
N CYS A 107 5.30 4.35 6.55
CA CYS A 107 6.45 4.35 5.65
C CYS A 107 6.52 5.63 4.84
N LEU A 108 7.73 6.19 4.78
CA LEU A 108 8.12 7.11 3.74
C LEU A 108 8.51 6.29 2.50
N VAL A 109 7.96 6.65 1.35
CA VAL A 109 8.31 6.08 0.05
C VAL A 109 9.10 7.11 -0.73
N ARG A 110 10.26 6.72 -1.29
CA ARG A 110 11.11 7.57 -2.12
C ARG A 110 11.56 6.78 -3.34
N GLY A 111 11.77 7.45 -4.47
CA GLY A 111 12.55 6.86 -5.56
C GLY A 111 14.03 6.78 -5.20
N ASP A 112 14.69 5.72 -5.65
CA ASP A 112 16.15 5.55 -5.60
C ASP A 112 16.78 5.88 -6.97
N LEU A 113 18.11 5.81 -7.06
CA LEU A 113 18.90 6.21 -8.24
C LEU A 113 18.61 5.38 -9.51
N ASP A 114 17.92 4.25 -9.37
CA ASP A 114 17.60 3.28 -10.42
C ASP A 114 16.10 3.22 -10.77
N ASN A 115 15.31 4.20 -10.30
CA ASN A 115 13.85 4.29 -10.43
C ASN A 115 13.04 3.26 -9.62
N TYR A 116 13.67 2.52 -8.72
CA TYR A 116 12.96 1.65 -7.78
C TYR A 116 12.61 2.40 -6.51
N SER A 117 11.57 1.95 -5.80
CA SER A 117 11.21 2.56 -4.53
C SER A 117 12.16 2.08 -3.42
N ARG A 118 12.52 3.02 -2.55
CA ARG A 118 13.12 2.76 -1.26
C ARG A 118 12.12 3.14 -0.17
N LEU A 119 11.98 2.28 0.83
CA LEU A 119 11.10 2.53 1.97
C LEU A 119 11.90 2.73 3.25
N SER A 120 11.43 3.63 4.09
CA SER A 120 11.87 3.77 5.48
C SER A 120 10.64 3.89 6.36
N CYS A 121 10.50 2.99 7.32
CA CYS A 121 9.28 2.77 8.06
C CYS A 121 9.49 2.84 9.57
N TYR A 122 8.52 3.44 10.26
CA TYR A 122 8.39 3.37 11.71
C TYR A 122 7.32 2.35 12.07
N TRP A 123 7.67 1.36 12.88
CA TRP A 123 6.74 0.35 13.40
C TRP A 123 6.35 0.62 14.84
N THR A 124 5.08 0.47 15.14
CA THR A 124 4.50 0.66 16.48
C THR A 124 3.55 -0.48 16.80
N ARG A 125 3.49 -0.89 18.07
CA ARG A 125 2.49 -1.84 18.57
C ARG A 125 1.26 -1.10 19.06
N ASP A 126 0.10 -1.69 18.84
CA ASP A 126 -1.17 -1.09 19.22
C ASP A 126 -1.32 -1.08 20.75
N GLY A 127 -1.79 0.04 21.30
CA GLY A 127 -2.07 0.17 22.73
C GLY A 127 -0.83 0.17 23.65
N VAL A 128 0.37 0.31 23.09
CA VAL A 128 1.63 0.37 23.83
C VAL A 128 2.30 1.73 23.63
N ASP A 129 2.64 2.38 24.74
CA ASP A 129 3.49 3.57 24.71
C ASP A 129 4.94 3.14 24.47
N HIS A 130 5.49 3.55 23.32
CA HIS A 130 6.88 3.31 22.97
C HIS A 130 7.75 4.52 23.31
N ARG A 131 8.94 4.27 23.87
CA ARG A 131 10.00 5.27 24.00
C ARG A 131 10.67 5.51 22.66
N GLU A 132 10.82 4.45 21.87
CA GLU A 132 11.37 4.48 20.52
C GLU A 132 10.57 3.54 19.61
N PRO A 133 10.20 3.96 18.39
CA PRO A 133 9.54 3.07 17.44
C PRO A 133 10.51 1.98 16.94
N GLY A 134 9.95 0.91 16.40
CA GLY A 134 10.71 0.01 15.53
C GLY A 134 11.09 0.73 14.25
N LEU A 135 12.25 0.39 13.68
CA LEU A 135 12.77 1.01 12.47
C LEU A 135 12.98 -0.06 11.43
N GLU A 136 12.54 0.16 10.20
CA GLU A 136 12.88 -0.70 9.06
C GLU A 136 13.24 0.14 7.84
N ALA A 137 14.23 -0.32 7.07
CA ALA A 137 14.59 0.22 5.77
C ALA A 137 14.60 -0.91 4.75
N TYR A 138 14.01 -0.65 3.58
CA TYR A 138 13.83 -1.60 2.50
C TYR A 138 14.57 -1.11 1.26
N PHE A 139 15.43 -1.96 0.74
CA PHE A 139 16.31 -1.68 -0.38
C PHE A 139 15.91 -2.57 -1.55
N PRO A 140 15.54 -2.02 -2.71
CA PRO A 140 15.13 -2.82 -3.85
C PRO A 140 16.29 -3.68 -4.35
N THR A 141 15.98 -4.90 -4.81
CA THR A 141 17.01 -5.88 -5.24
C THR A 141 16.90 -6.29 -6.70
N GLU A 142 15.89 -5.84 -7.44
CA GLU A 142 15.64 -6.29 -8.82
C GLU A 142 16.77 -5.96 -9.78
N THR A 143 17.51 -4.87 -9.53
CA THR A 143 18.66 -4.42 -10.32
C THR A 143 19.99 -4.85 -9.73
N TRP A 144 20.00 -5.58 -8.61
CA TRP A 144 21.23 -5.96 -7.94
C TRP A 144 22.03 -6.93 -8.83
N PRO A 145 23.32 -6.65 -9.15
CA PRO A 145 24.08 -7.44 -10.12
C PRO A 145 24.21 -8.94 -9.81
N GLY A 146 24.00 -9.34 -8.55
CA GLY A 146 24.03 -10.74 -8.12
C GLY A 146 22.70 -11.49 -8.23
N HIS A 147 21.63 -10.83 -8.69
CA HIS A 147 20.27 -11.38 -8.83
C HIS A 147 19.94 -11.62 -10.32
N GLN A 148 20.84 -12.30 -11.04
CA GLN A 148 20.55 -12.83 -12.37
C GLN A 148 20.29 -14.32 -12.20
N ASP A 149 19.01 -14.71 -12.29
CA ASP A 149 18.62 -16.12 -12.47
C ASP A 149 19.06 -16.62 -13.86
#